data_AF-D5ML06-F1
#
_entry.id   AF-D5ML06-F1
#
_cell.length_a   1.000
_cell.length_b   1.000
_cell.length_c   1.000
_cell.angle_alpha   90.00
_cell.angle_beta   90.00
_cell.angle_gamma   90.00
#
_symmetry.space_group_name_H-M   'P 1'
#
loop_
_entity.id
_entity.type
_entity.pdbx_description
1 polymer ?
#
loop_
_entity_poly.entity_id
_entity_poly.type
_entity_poly.pdbx_seq_one_letter_code
_entity_poly.pdbx_strand_id
1 'polypeptide(L)' 'MPPGGANRRIRFIAGVAFIAVSFLVYPSYLVIPLLPLSGTMKLGITLLASLLSWGMFGVGFYLSGREGYDWLKRRLRR' A
#
# COMPACT_ATOMS: atom_id res chain seq x y z
N MET A 1 33.62 1.80 1.84
CA MET A 1 32.16 1.87 1.63
C MET A 1 31.55 0.56 2.09
N PRO A 2 30.63 0.52 3.07
CA PRO A 2 30.09 -0.75 3.53
C PRO A 2 29.07 -1.29 2.49
N PRO A 3 29.03 -2.62 2.24
CA PRO A 3 28.23 -3.24 1.17
C PRO A 3 26.70 -3.32 1.46
N GLY A 4 26.18 -2.53 2.40
CA GLY A 4 24.76 -2.56 2.81
C GLY A 4 23.83 -1.56 2.11
N GLY A 5 24.37 -0.63 1.31
CA GLY A 5 23.61 0.51 0.76
C GLY A 5 22.59 0.13 -0.32
N ALA A 6 22.93 -0.82 -1.20
CA ALA A 6 22.07 -1.23 -2.31
C ALA A 6 20.82 -2.01 -1.83
N ASN A 7 21.00 -3.01 -0.95
CA ASN A 7 19.89 -3.75 -0.37
C ASN A 7 18.95 -2.86 0.46
N ARG A 8 19.49 -1.85 1.15
CA ARG A 8 18.68 -0.85 1.87
C ARG A 8 17.85 0.00 0.92
N ARG A 9 18.44 0.50 -0.18
CA ARG A 9 17.71 1.27 -1.20
C ARG A 9 16.62 0.43 -1.87
N ILE A 10 16.90 -0.82 -2.21
CA ILE A 10 15.93 -1.72 -2.86
C ILE A 10 14.73 -1.97 -1.93
N ARG A 11 14.95 -2.23 -0.63
CA ARG A 11 13.85 -2.41 0.35
C ARG A 11 13.00 -1.15 0.51
N PHE A 12 13.64 0.02 0.54
CA PHE A 12 12.93 1.29 0.61
C PHE A 12 12.08 1.55 -0.65
N ILE A 13 12.66 1.35 -1.84
CA ILE A 13 11.95 1.51 -3.12
C ILE A 13 10.79 0.51 -3.22
N ALA A 14 11.01 -0.75 -2.83
CA ALA A 14 9.96 -1.75 -2.79
C ALA A 14 8.83 -1.34 -1.83
N GLY A 15 9.16 -0.83 -0.64
CA GLY A 15 8.17 -0.34 0.31
C GLY A 15 7.35 0.84 -0.22
N VAL A 16 8.01 1.82 -0.85
CA VAL A 16 7.35 2.97 -1.49
C VAL A 16 6.49 2.51 -2.68
N ALA A 17 6.95 1.55 -3.47
CA ALA A 17 6.18 0.98 -4.57
C ALA A 17 4.92 0.26 -4.06
N PHE A 18 5.03 -0.55 -2.99
CA PHE A 18 3.87 -1.19 -2.36
C PHE A 18 2.86 -0.17 -1.82
N ILE A 19 3.34 0.92 -1.20
CA ILE A 19 2.50 2.02 -0.77
C ILE A 19 1.82 2.67 -1.99
N ALA A 20 2.56 3.02 -3.03
CA ALA A 20 1.99 3.65 -4.22
C ALA A 20 0.93 2.75 -4.91
N VAL A 21 1.21 1.44 -4.99
CA VAL A 21 0.29 0.46 -5.56
C VAL A 21 -0.97 0.29 -4.71
N SER A 22 -0.89 0.43 -3.39
CA SER A 22 -2.09 0.41 -2.54
C SER A 22 -3.09 1.53 -2.89
N PHE A 23 -2.62 2.69 -3.34
CA PHE A 23 -3.48 3.79 -3.79
C PHE A 23 -4.12 3.56 -5.17
N LEU A 24 -3.68 2.56 -5.95
CA LEU A 24 -4.35 2.19 -7.20
C LEU A 24 -5.75 1.57 -6.97
N VAL A 25 -6.14 1.31 -5.71
CA VAL A 25 -7.51 0.92 -5.38
C VAL A 25 -8.51 2.05 -5.67
N TYR A 26 -8.13 3.31 -5.53
CA TYR A 26 -9.03 4.45 -5.74
C TYR A 26 -9.50 4.62 -7.19
N PRO A 27 -8.63 4.55 -8.23
CA PRO A 27 -9.11 4.54 -9.61
C PRO A 27 -9.96 3.30 -9.91
N SER A 28 -9.75 2.17 -9.22
CA SER A 28 -10.62 0.99 -9.40
C SER A 28 -12.07 1.28 -8.99
N TYR A 29 -12.33 2.14 -8.00
CA TYR A 29 -13.68 2.56 -7.63
C TYR A 29 -14.41 3.34 -8.74
N LEU A 30 -13.68 4.01 -9.63
CA LEU A 30 -14.27 4.67 -10.80
C LEU A 30 -14.61 3.69 -11.92
N VAL A 31 -13.84 2.59 -12.04
CA VAL A 31 -14.01 1.58 -13.10
C VAL A 31 -15.04 0.52 -12.73
N ILE A 32 -15.14 0.13 -11.46
CA ILE A 32 -16.12 -0.85 -10.94
C ILE A 32 -17.58 -0.57 -11.35
N PRO A 33 -18.10 0.67 -11.32
CA PRO A 33 -19.47 0.94 -11.76
C PRO A 33 -19.68 0.73 -13.27
N LEU A 34 -18.65 0.91 -14.12
CA LEU A 34 -18.70 0.70 -15.57
C LEU A 34 -18.78 -0.78 -15.97
N LEU A 35 -18.43 -1.71 -15.08
CA LEU A 35 -18.49 -3.14 -15.35
C LEU A 35 -19.94 -3.66 -15.34
N PRO A 36 -20.34 -4.55 -16.26
CA PRO A 36 -21.66 -5.18 -16.30
C PRO A 36 -21.77 -6.33 -15.28
N LEU A 37 -21.46 -6.05 -14.01
CA LEU A 37 -21.50 -6.99 -12.90
C LEU A 37 -22.67 -6.67 -11.96
N SER A 38 -23.16 -7.69 -11.26
CA SER A 38 -24.18 -7.52 -10.22
C SER A 38 -23.66 -6.63 -9.07
N GLY A 39 -24.56 -5.87 -8.44
CA GLY A 39 -24.18 -4.92 -7.38
C GLY A 39 -23.47 -5.59 -6.20
N THR A 40 -23.88 -6.81 -5.84
CA THR A 40 -23.21 -7.63 -4.80
C THR A 40 -21.80 -8.04 -5.18
N MET A 41 -21.56 -8.36 -6.45
CA MET A 41 -20.23 -8.71 -6.95
C MET A 41 -19.30 -7.49 -7.02
N LYS A 42 -19.82 -6.32 -7.41
CA LYS A 42 -19.09 -5.03 -7.34
C LYS A 42 -18.68 -4.70 -5.90
N LEU A 43 -19.59 -4.85 -4.94
CA LEU A 43 -19.31 -4.66 -3.52
C LEU A 43 -18.23 -5.62 -3.01
N GLY A 44 -18.34 -6.91 -3.36
CA GLY A 44 -17.35 -7.93 -2.99
C GLY A 44 -15.96 -7.60 -3.52
N ILE A 45 -15.84 -7.22 -4.79
CA ILE A 45 -14.57 -6.82 -5.42
C ILE A 45 -14.00 -5.56 -4.76
N THR A 46 -14.86 -4.57 -4.49
CA THR A 46 -14.47 -3.31 -3.82
C THR A 46 -13.89 -3.59 -2.43
N LEU A 47 -14.57 -4.44 -1.64
CA LEU A 47 -14.13 -4.81 -0.30
C LEU A 47 -12.82 -5.60 -0.33
N LEU A 48 -12.70 -6.60 -1.20
CA LEU A 48 -11.47 -7.39 -1.38
C LEU A 48 -10.29 -6.52 -1.80
N ALA A 49 -10.49 -5.64 -2.78
CA ALA A 49 -9.47 -4.72 -3.25
C ALA A 49 -9.05 -3.75 -2.14
N SER A 50 -9.99 -3.29 -1.31
CA SER A 50 -9.71 -2.42 -0.16
C SER A 50 -8.90 -3.13 0.91
N LEU A 51 -9.26 -4.37 1.25
CA LEU A 51 -8.50 -5.21 2.18
C LEU A 51 -7.08 -5.47 1.70
N LEU A 52 -6.91 -5.79 0.41
CA LEU A 52 -5.60 -5.98 -0.23
C LEU A 52 -4.78 -4.69 -0.23
N SER A 53 -5.40 -3.55 -0.51
CA SER A 53 -4.76 -2.23 -0.45
C SER A 53 -4.24 -1.92 0.96
N TRP A 54 -5.05 -2.12 2.00
CA TRP A 54 -4.62 -1.97 3.39
C TRP A 54 -3.47 -2.93 3.76
N GLY A 55 -3.53 -4.17 3.30
CA GLY A 55 -2.44 -5.15 3.49
C GLY A 55 -1.14 -4.70 2.83
N MET A 56 -1.19 -4.30 1.55
CA MET A 56 -0.02 -3.81 0.81
C MET A 56 0.54 -2.52 1.41
N PHE A 57 -0.32 -1.62 1.88
CA PHE A 57 0.10 -0.41 2.58
C PHE A 57 0.84 -0.75 3.86
N GLY A 58 0.31 -1.67 4.69
CA GLY A 58 0.98 -2.12 5.91
C GLY A 58 2.33 -2.80 5.65
N VAL A 59 2.39 -3.69 4.65
CA VAL A 59 3.63 -4.38 4.23
C VAL A 59 4.64 -3.39 3.64
N GLY A 60 4.20 -2.48 2.78
CA GLY A 60 5.03 -1.44 2.19
C GLY A 60 5.59 -0.48 3.23
N PHE A 61 4.76 -0.09 4.20
CA PHE A 61 5.15 0.71 5.35
C PHE A 61 6.21 -0.01 6.21
N TYR A 62 6.00 -1.30 6.49
CA TYR A 62 6.98 -2.11 7.23
C TYR A 62 8.31 -2.27 6.47
N LEU A 63 8.24 -2.50 5.15
CA LEU A 63 9.42 -2.65 4.27
C LEU A 63 10.20 -1.35 4.06
N SER A 64 9.52 -0.21 4.10
CA SER A 64 10.15 1.13 4.05
C SER A 64 11.09 1.36 5.26
N GLY A 65 10.96 0.53 6.30
CA GLY A 65 11.95 0.35 7.36
C GLY A 65 11.55 0.94 8.71
N ARG A 66 12.33 0.58 9.74
CA ARG A 66 12.15 1.01 11.14
C ARG A 66 12.11 2.54 11.30
N GLU A 67 12.77 3.27 10.40
CA GLU A 67 12.75 4.75 10.31
C GLU A 67 11.36 5.31 9.96
N GLY A 68 10.57 4.63 9.11
CA GLY A 68 9.20 5.03 8.76
C GLY A 68 8.20 4.82 9.90
N TYR A 69 8.32 3.70 10.61
CA TYR A 69 7.55 3.42 11.82
C TYR A 69 7.87 4.43 12.94
N ASP A 70 9.15 4.71 13.20
CA ASP A 70 9.56 5.69 14.21
C ASP A 70 9.22 7.15 13.82
N TRP A 71 9.13 7.46 12.53
CA TRP A 71 8.63 8.76 12.05
C TRP A 71 7.12 8.89 12.26
N LEU A 72 6.32 7.88 11.88
CA LEU A 72 4.87 7.88 12.07
C LEU A 72 4.51 7.87 13.56
N LYS A 73 5.20 7.06 14.37
CA LYS A 73 5.02 7.01 15.83
C LYS A 73 5.34 8.35 16.50
N ARG A 74 6.34 9.09 16.00
CA ARG A 74 6.63 10.47 16.46
C ARG A 74 5.56 11.47 16.02
N ARG A 75 4.99 11.30 14.82
CA ARG A 75 3.91 12.15 14.28
C ARG A 75 2.59 11.94 15.03
N LEU A 76 2.26 10.71 15.43
CA LEU A 76 1.03 10.37 16.13
C LEU A 76 1.05 10.68 17.65
N ARG A 77 2.23 10.91 18.23
CA ARG A 77 2.41 11.25 19.66
C ARG A 77 2.49 12.77 19.93
N ARG A 78 2.40 13.62 18.90
CA ARG A 78 2.20 15.06 19.03
C ARG A 78 0.75 15.39 18.69
#